data_AF-A0A1D6MP92-F1
#
_entry.id   AF-A0A1D6MP92-F1
#
_cell.length_a   1.000
_cell.length_b   1.000
_cell.length_c   1.000
_cell.angle_alpha   90.00
_cell.angle_beta   90.00
_cell.angle_gamma   90.00
#
_symmetry.space_group_name_H-M   'P 1'
#
loop_
_entity.id
_entity.type
_entity.pdbx_description
1 polymer ?
#
loop_
_entity_poly.entity_id
_entity_poly.type
_entity_poly.pdbx_seq_one_letter_code
_entity_poly.pdbx_strand_id
1 'polypeptide(L)'
;MRDLARRLGPLMLLRLGELRVVVASSADAAREVMRTHDLAFATRPLSPTAMALLGDGSLGLVFAPYGDGWRQLRRLCTAELLSARRVRSFRVVRENEVRRLLRSVAAKASPVRQQKQQALVDRSSSRRLSHLLLAPTVRVPLQGE
;
A
#
# COMPACT_ATOMS: atom_id res chain seq x y z
N MET A 1 9.92 17.94 -2.60
CA MET A 1 10.81 17.30 -3.60
C MET A 1 11.37 18.25 -4.64
N ARG A 2 10.57 19.09 -5.33
CA ARG A 2 11.10 20.04 -6.33
C ARG A 2 12.19 20.97 -5.79
N ASP A 3 12.00 21.53 -4.60
CA ASP A 3 12.99 22.43 -4.00
C ASP A 3 14.32 21.74 -3.73
N LEU A 4 14.27 20.48 -3.33
CA LEU A 4 15.45 19.66 -3.11
C LEU A 4 16.18 19.37 -4.43
N ALA A 5 15.44 19.06 -5.49
CA ALA A 5 15.99 18.88 -6.84
C ALA A 5 16.67 20.15 -7.38
N ARG A 6 16.10 21.33 -7.10
CA ARG A 6 16.74 22.60 -7.48
C ARG A 6 18.05 22.85 -6.73
N ARG A 7 18.18 22.37 -5.48
CA ARG A 7 19.34 22.62 -4.63
C ARG A 7 20.44 21.57 -4.78
N LEU A 8 20.07 20.30 -4.94
CA LEU A 8 21.00 19.17 -4.95
C LEU A 8 21.24 18.59 -6.34
N GLY A 9 20.43 18.97 -7.33
CA GLY A 9 20.53 18.50 -8.70
C GLY A 9 19.51 17.40 -9.06
N PRO A 10 19.53 16.95 -10.32
CA PRO A 10 18.51 16.06 -10.88
C PRO A 10 18.58 14.64 -10.32
N LEU A 11 19.76 14.16 -9.94
CA LEU A 11 19.97 12.85 -9.31
C LEU A 11 20.60 13.08 -7.92
N MET A 12 19.95 12.57 -6.87
CA MET A 12 20.39 12.78 -5.49
C MET A 12 20.24 11.51 -4.66
N LEU A 13 21.15 11.32 -3.70
CA LEU A 13 21.05 10.28 -2.69
C LEU A 13 20.53 10.88 -1.39
N LEU A 14 19.39 10.40 -0.92
CA LEU A 14 18.78 10.81 0.35
C LEU A 14 18.92 9.68 1.37
N ARG A 15 19.08 10.04 2.64
CA ARG A 15 19.04 9.11 3.76
C ARG A 15 17.78 9.39 4.58
N LEU A 16 16.80 8.49 4.49
CA LEU A 16 15.53 8.53 5.21
C LEU A 16 15.61 7.55 6.39
N GLY A 17 16.11 8.02 7.53
CA GLY A 17 16.49 7.13 8.63
C GLY A 17 17.62 6.19 8.21
N GLU A 18 17.43 4.88 8.38
CA GLU A 18 18.38 3.86 7.92
C GLU A 18 18.26 3.55 6.41
N LEU A 19 17.23 4.06 5.74
CA LEU A 19 16.99 3.78 4.32
C LEU A 19 17.74 4.77 3.43
N ARG A 20 18.55 4.25 2.51
CA ARG A 20 19.17 5.04 1.44
C ARG A 20 18.30 5.00 0.19
N VAL A 21 17.92 6.17 -0.31
CA VAL A 21 17.01 6.34 -1.46
C VAL A 21 17.68 7.19 -2.53
N VAL A 22 17.83 6.64 -3.72
CA VAL A 22 18.22 7.42 -4.90
C VAL A 22 16.96 8.03 -5.49
N VAL A 23 16.98 9.34 -5.71
CA VAL A 23 15.88 10.09 -6.33
C VAL A 23 16.36 10.62 -7.68
N ALA A 24 15.71 10.16 -8.75
CA ALA A 24 15.83 10.72 -10.08
C ALA A 24 14.67 11.70 -10.33
N SER A 25 14.96 12.99 -10.26
CA SER A 25 13.95 14.07 -10.29
C SER A 25 13.74 14.69 -11.67
N SER A 26 14.60 14.38 -12.65
CA SER A 26 14.43 14.76 -14.07
C SER A 26 14.13 13.55 -14.94
N ALA A 27 13.54 13.78 -16.12
CA ALA A 27 13.26 12.71 -17.08
C ALA A 27 14.54 12.03 -17.57
N ASP A 28 15.64 12.78 -17.73
CA ASP A 28 16.91 12.23 -18.19
C ASP A 28 17.56 11.34 -17.14
N ALA A 29 17.59 11.78 -15.88
CA ALA A 29 18.07 10.95 -14.77
C ALA A 29 17.21 9.70 -14.60
N ALA A 30 15.88 9.83 -14.72
CA ALA A 30 14.98 8.69 -14.62
C ALA A 30 15.21 7.70 -15.78
N ARG A 31 15.45 8.20 -17.00
CA ARG A 31 15.77 7.36 -18.16
C ARG A 31 17.09 6.63 -17.97
N GLU A 32 18.12 7.29 -17.46
CA GLU A 32 19.41 6.67 -17.17
C GLU A 32 19.27 5.55 -16.13
N VAL A 33 18.54 5.79 -15.05
CA VAL A 33 18.24 4.78 -14.02
C VAL A 33 17.44 3.61 -14.58
N MET A 34 16.39 3.88 -15.36
CA MET A 34 15.46 2.85 -15.85
C MET A 34 15.89 2.14 -17.13
N ARG A 35 16.95 2.61 -17.82
CA ARG A 35 17.41 2.03 -19.09
C ARG A 35 18.87 1.58 -19.03
N THR A 36 19.76 2.41 -18.49
CA THR A 36 21.20 2.10 -18.43
C THR A 36 21.51 1.24 -17.22
N HIS A 37 20.87 1.53 -16.08
CA HIS A 37 21.09 0.84 -14.81
C HIS A 37 19.89 -0.01 -14.38
N ASP A 38 19.03 -0.38 -15.34
CA ASP A 38 17.75 -1.05 -15.07
C ASP A 38 17.92 -2.33 -14.24
N LEU A 39 18.95 -3.13 -14.53
CA LEU A 39 19.29 -4.35 -13.78
C LEU A 39 19.68 -4.08 -12.33
N ALA A 40 20.42 -3.00 -12.06
CA ALA A 40 20.85 -2.64 -10.71
C ALA A 40 19.65 -2.23 -9.83
N PHE A 41 18.61 -1.65 -10.44
CA PHE A 41 17.37 -1.24 -9.78
C PHE A 41 16.21 -2.23 -9.97
N ALA A 42 16.43 -3.36 -10.63
CA ALA A 42 15.37 -4.33 -10.93
C ALA A 42 14.88 -5.05 -9.67
N THR A 43 15.80 -5.37 -8.76
CA THR A 43 15.47 -5.97 -7.46
C THR A 43 14.89 -4.92 -6.53
N ARG A 44 13.72 -5.21 -5.94
CA ARG A 44 13.02 -4.31 -5.03
C ARG A 44 13.19 -4.80 -3.59
N PRO A 45 14.20 -4.30 -2.85
CA PRO A 45 14.41 -4.74 -1.47
C PRO A 45 13.20 -4.37 -0.62
N LEU A 46 12.77 -5.32 0.21
CA LEU A 46 11.66 -5.14 1.13
C LEU A 46 12.19 -4.70 2.49
N SER A 47 11.51 -3.74 3.12
CA SER A 47 11.78 -3.39 4.50
C SER A 47 11.31 -4.53 5.44
N PRO A 48 11.84 -4.63 6.67
CA PRO A 48 11.36 -5.60 7.65
C PRO A 48 9.84 -5.54 7.86
N THR A 49 9.27 -4.32 7.86
CA THR A 49 7.82 -4.12 7.94
C THR A 49 7.09 -4.71 6.74
N ALA A 50 7.60 -4.53 5.52
CA ALA A 50 6.98 -5.06 4.32
C ALA A 50 7.07 -6.60 4.28
N MET A 51 8.20 -7.18 4.71
CA MET A 51 8.35 -8.62 4.88
C MET A 51 7.32 -9.17 5.89
N ALA A 52 7.15 -8.52 7.04
CA ALA A 52 6.17 -8.94 8.05
C ALA A 52 4.72 -8.90 7.53
N LEU A 53 4.39 -7.94 6.65
CA LEU A 53 3.06 -7.83 6.05
C LEU A 53 2.81 -8.87 4.93
N LEU A 54 3.86 -9.24 4.19
CA LEU A 54 3.79 -10.25 3.14
C LEU A 54 3.83 -11.68 3.70
N GLY A 55 4.39 -11.84 4.90
CA GLY A 55 4.63 -13.14 5.53
C GLY A 55 5.81 -13.89 4.89
N ASP A 56 6.09 -15.09 5.40
CA ASP A 56 7.21 -15.94 4.98
C ASP A 56 7.00 -16.61 3.61
N GLY A 57 5.95 -16.22 2.89
CA GLY A 57 5.58 -16.78 1.60
C GLY A 57 6.44 -16.26 0.44
N SER A 58 6.10 -16.74 -0.75
CA SER A 58 6.70 -16.25 -1.99
C SER A 58 6.46 -14.74 -2.16
N LEU A 59 7.51 -13.99 -2.47
CA LEU A 59 7.45 -12.57 -2.82
C LEU A 59 6.67 -12.28 -4.12
N GLY A 60 6.23 -13.34 -4.81
CA GLY A 60 5.48 -13.27 -6.06
C GLY A 60 6.29 -12.62 -7.18
N LEU A 61 5.60 -12.20 -8.24
CA LEU A 61 6.26 -11.54 -9.38
C LEU A 61 6.74 -10.11 -9.07
N VAL A 62 6.09 -9.44 -8.11
CA VAL A 62 6.28 -7.99 -7.88
C VAL A 62 7.52 -7.71 -7.05
N PHE A 63 7.80 -8.53 -6.03
CA PHE A 63 8.90 -8.30 -5.10
C PHE A 63 10.01 -9.36 -5.15
N ALA A 64 9.85 -10.42 -5.96
CA ALA A 64 10.95 -11.38 -6.12
C ALA A 64 12.21 -10.69 -6.67
N PRO A 65 13.40 -11.06 -6.16
CA PRO A 65 14.65 -10.53 -6.65
C PRO A 65 14.84 -10.89 -8.12
N TYR A 66 15.48 -9.99 -8.87
CA TYR A 66 15.72 -10.21 -10.29
C TYR A 66 16.69 -11.39 -10.48
N GLY A 67 16.31 -12.31 -11.37
CA GLY A 67 17.06 -13.52 -11.68
C GLY A 67 16.27 -14.42 -12.62
N ASP A 68 16.75 -15.63 -12.89
CA ASP A 68 16.13 -16.51 -13.88
C ASP A 68 14.73 -16.97 -13.45
N GLY A 69 14.52 -17.24 -12.15
CA GLY A 69 13.19 -17.55 -11.62
C GLY A 69 12.19 -16.40 -11.84
N TRP A 70 12.58 -15.16 -11.57
CA TRP A 70 11.75 -13.98 -11.85
C TRP A 70 11.47 -13.82 -13.36
N ARG A 71 12.48 -14.03 -14.22
CA ARG A 71 12.33 -13.95 -15.68
C ARG A 71 11.35 -15.01 -16.20
N GLN A 72 11.43 -16.23 -15.69
CA GLN A 72 10.52 -17.31 -16.04
C GLN A 72 9.09 -17.01 -15.57
N LEU A 73 8.92 -16.57 -14.32
CA LEU A 73 7.61 -16.20 -13.79
C LEU A 73 7.00 -15.04 -14.58
N ARG A 74 7.80 -14.03 -14.93
CA ARG A 74 7.36 -12.92 -15.77
C ARG A 74 6.88 -13.42 -17.13
N ARG A 75 7.65 -14.27 -17.81
CA ARG A 75 7.27 -14.85 -19.10
C ARG A 75 5.94 -15.59 -19.02
N LEU A 76 5.77 -16.43 -18.00
CA LEU A 76 4.54 -17.19 -17.76
C LEU A 76 3.35 -16.25 -17.52
N CYS A 77 3.48 -15.27 -16.62
CA CYS A 77 2.42 -14.31 -16.35
C CYS A 77 2.08 -13.48 -17.60
N THR A 78 3.09 -13.09 -18.40
CA THR A 78 2.86 -12.38 -19.67
C THR A 78 2.08 -13.23 -20.66
N ALA A 79 2.39 -14.52 -20.81
CA ALA A 79 1.68 -15.41 -21.73
C ALA A 79 0.24 -15.70 -21.25
N GLU A 80 0.10 -16.13 -19.99
CA GLU A 80 -1.11 -16.77 -19.48
C GLU A 80 -2.12 -15.82 -18.84
N LEU A 81 -1.66 -14.66 -18.36
CA LEU A 81 -2.52 -13.71 -17.63
C LEU A 81 -2.61 -12.36 -18.33
N LEU A 82 -1.49 -11.85 -18.85
CA LEU A 82 -1.36 -10.46 -19.33
C LEU A 82 -1.28 -10.33 -20.86
N SER A 83 -1.40 -11.42 -21.62
CA SER A 83 -1.44 -11.36 -23.08
C SER A 83 -2.73 -10.68 -23.57
N ALA A 84 -2.69 -10.03 -24.72
CA ALA A 84 -3.85 -9.30 -25.25
C ALA A 84 -5.13 -10.16 -25.33
N ARG A 85 -4.97 -11.45 -25.69
CA ARG A 85 -6.06 -12.43 -25.72
C ARG A 85 -6.65 -12.67 -24.32
N ARG A 86 -5.79 -12.91 -23.32
CA ARG A 86 -6.20 -13.19 -21.93
C ARG A 86 -6.81 -11.96 -21.26
N VAL A 87 -6.25 -10.78 -21.51
CA VAL A 87 -6.82 -9.50 -21.07
C VAL A 87 -8.23 -9.32 -21.65
N ARG A 88 -8.47 -9.64 -22.92
CA ARG A 88 -9.82 -9.57 -23.51
C ARG A 88 -10.78 -10.58 -22.88
N SER A 89 -10.36 -11.82 -22.63
CA SER A 89 -11.22 -12.81 -21.99
C SER A 89 -11.64 -12.41 -20.57
N PHE A 90 -10.80 -11.67 -19.84
CA PHE A 90 -11.14 -11.17 -18.50
C PHE A 90 -11.96 -9.87 -18.48
N ARG A 91 -12.46 -9.39 -19.63
CA ARG A 91 -13.26 -8.16 -19.72
C ARG A 91 -14.48 -8.19 -18.79
N VAL A 92 -15.24 -9.29 -18.80
CA VAL A 92 -16.46 -9.43 -17.99
C VAL A 92 -16.16 -9.31 -16.49
N VAL A 93 -15.05 -9.91 -16.03
CA VAL A 93 -14.62 -9.82 -14.63
C VAL A 93 -14.31 -8.37 -14.27
N ARG A 94 -13.51 -7.66 -15.09
CA ARG A 94 -13.20 -6.24 -14.83
C ARG A 94 -14.44 -5.35 -14.80
N GLU A 95 -15.37 -5.55 -15.73
CA GLU A 95 -16.63 -4.79 -15.76
C GLU A 95 -17.48 -5.03 -14.51
N ASN A 96 -17.52 -6.27 -14.03
CA ASN A 96 -18.20 -6.60 -12.78
C ASN A 96 -17.55 -5.93 -11.57
N GLU A 97 -16.22 -5.94 -11.46
CA GLU A 97 -15.50 -5.28 -10.37
C GLU A 97 -15.67 -3.76 -10.38
N VAL A 98 -15.60 -3.12 -11.56
CA VAL A 98 -15.89 -1.69 -11.69
C VAL A 98 -17.31 -1.38 -11.25
N ARG A 99 -18.31 -2.19 -11.65
CA ARG A 99 -19.70 -2.00 -11.23
C ARG A 99 -19.86 -2.14 -9.71
N ARG A 100 -19.18 -3.10 -9.07
CA ARG A 100 -19.17 -3.26 -7.61
C ARG A 100 -18.58 -2.03 -6.92
N LEU A 101 -17.43 -1.56 -7.39
CA LEU A 101 -16.78 -0.36 -6.86
C LEU A 101 -17.70 0.87 -6.98
N LEU A 102 -18.29 1.10 -8.16
CA LEU A 102 -19.21 2.22 -8.38
C LEU A 102 -20.44 2.17 -7.46
N ARG A 103 -21.03 1.00 -7.27
CA ARG A 103 -22.14 0.83 -6.30
C ARG A 103 -21.70 1.17 -4.87
N SER A 104 -20.51 0.71 -4.46
CA SER A 104 -19.97 1.02 -3.13
C SER A 104 -19.71 2.51 -2.95
N VAL A 105 -19.20 3.20 -3.97
CA VAL A 105 -18.97 4.64 -3.93
C VAL A 105 -20.30 5.40 -3.87
N ALA A 106 -21.28 5.04 -4.70
CA ALA A 106 -22.61 5.68 -4.69
C ALA A 106 -23.34 5.50 -3.35
N ALA A 107 -23.23 4.33 -2.72
CA ALA A 107 -23.81 4.08 -1.40
C ALA A 107 -23.20 4.98 -0.31
N LYS A 108 -21.88 5.24 -0.37
CA LYS A 108 -21.16 6.11 0.57
C LYS A 108 -21.36 7.61 0.27
N ALA A 109 -21.54 7.96 -0.99
CA ALA A 109 -21.74 9.36 -1.42
C ALA A 109 -23.17 9.86 -1.18
N SER A 110 -24.15 8.95 -1.05
CA SER A 110 -25.55 9.31 -0.79
C SER A 110 -25.71 9.85 0.64
N PRO A 111 -25.99 11.16 0.85
CA PRO A 111 -25.97 11.74 2.20
C PRO A 111 -27.15 11.34 3.13
N VAL A 112 -28.04 10.41 2.75
CA VAL A 112 -29.44 10.51 3.21
C VAL A 112 -30.01 9.31 4.00
N ARG A 113 -29.25 8.26 4.34
CA ARG A 113 -29.81 7.19 5.21
C ARG A 113 -28.95 6.69 6.35
N GLN A 114 -27.62 6.68 6.21
CA GLN A 114 -26.77 6.15 7.28
C GLN A 114 -26.63 7.10 8.47
N GLN A 115 -26.53 8.42 8.25
CA GLN A 115 -26.58 9.36 9.37
C GLN A 115 -27.91 9.30 10.13
N LYS A 116 -29.05 9.05 9.45
CA LYS A 116 -30.33 8.89 10.13
C LYS A 116 -30.42 7.59 10.93
N GLN A 117 -29.73 6.53 10.50
CA GLN A 117 -29.65 5.27 11.27
C GLN A 117 -28.63 5.35 12.41
N GLN A 118 -27.45 5.92 12.19
CA GLN A 118 -26.44 6.11 13.25
C GLN A 118 -26.94 7.07 14.33
N ALA A 119 -27.56 8.19 13.95
CA ALA A 119 -28.17 9.09 14.93
C ALA A 119 -29.37 8.47 15.68
N LEU A 120 -30.09 7.52 15.06
CA LEU A 120 -31.17 6.80 15.73
C LEU A 120 -30.64 5.72 16.69
N VAL A 121 -29.59 5.00 16.31
CA VAL A 121 -28.91 4.02 17.18
C VAL A 121 -28.24 4.72 18.38
N ASP A 122 -27.56 5.85 18.15
CA ASP A 122 -26.98 6.66 19.24
C ASP A 122 -28.06 7.22 20.17
N ARG A 123 -29.24 7.62 19.64
CA ARG A 123 -30.37 8.04 20.49
C ARG A 123 -30.97 6.90 21.31
N SER A 124 -30.94 5.65 20.82
CA SER A 124 -31.43 4.50 21.57
C SER A 124 -30.45 4.03 22.65
N SER A 125 -29.14 4.18 22.44
CA SER A 125 -28.13 3.85 23.46
C SER A 125 -27.88 4.97 24.47
N SER A 126 -28.22 6.23 24.16
CA SER A 126 -28.09 7.36 25.10
C SER A 126 -29.23 7.48 26.14
N ARG A 127 -29.90 6.37 26.46
CA ARG A 127 -30.84 6.28 27.59
C ARG A 127 -30.50 5.07 28.48
N ARG A 128 -29.30 5.06 29.04
CA ARG A 128 -28.90 4.31 30.26
C ARG A 128 -27.56 4.88 30.73
N LEU A 129 -27.60 6.12 31.23
CA LEU A 129 -27.49 6.46 32.65
C LEU A 129 -26.10 6.20 33.27
N SER A 130 -25.18 7.12 33.03
CA SER A 130 -24.66 8.09 34.03
C SER A 130 -24.36 7.64 35.48
N HIS A 131 -24.12 6.36 35.75
CA HIS A 131 -23.73 5.94 37.11
C HIS A 131 -22.63 4.87 37.11
N LEU A 132 -21.54 5.10 36.37
CA LEU A 132 -20.26 4.48 36.71
C LEU A 132 -19.14 5.51 36.61
N LEU A 133 -19.36 6.60 37.36
CA LEU A 133 -18.32 7.44 37.92
C LEU A 133 -17.87 6.82 39.24
N LEU A 134 -16.77 6.09 39.22
CA LEU A 134 -15.77 5.96 40.30
C LEU A 134 -14.64 5.09 39.71
N ALA A 135 -13.66 5.67 39.01
CA ALA A 135 -12.47 6.38 39.50
C ALA A 135 -11.40 5.44 40.12
N PRO A 136 -10.11 5.77 39.99
CA PRO A 136 -9.02 4.81 39.79
C PRO A 136 -8.20 4.55 41.07
N THR A 137 -7.51 3.42 41.18
CA THR A 137 -6.36 3.31 42.11
C THR A 137 -5.27 2.38 41.59
N VAL A 138 -4.07 2.97 41.53
CA VAL A 138 -2.74 2.45 41.20
C VAL A 138 -2.27 1.39 42.20
N ARG A 139 -1.52 0.37 41.75
CA ARG A 139 -0.56 -0.34 42.62
C ARG A 139 0.70 -0.73 41.85
N VAL A 140 1.80 -0.10 42.22
CA VAL A 140 3.18 -0.34 41.76
C VAL A 140 3.78 -1.48 42.60
N PRO A 141 4.44 -2.50 42.01
CA PRO A 141 5.34 -3.40 42.73
C PRO A 141 6.79 -2.92 42.62
N LEU A 142 7.45 -2.89 43.79
CA LEU A 142 8.80 -2.39 44.05
C LEU A 142 9.87 -3.25 43.37
N GLN A 143 10.91 -2.61 42.85
CA GLN A 143 12.19 -3.23 42.52
C GLN A 143 12.78 -3.88 43.79
N GLY A 144 13.05 -5.18 43.70
CA GLY A 144 13.89 -5.92 44.63
C GLY A 144 15.27 -6.13 44.02
N GLU A 145 16.24 -5.45 44.63
CA GLU A 145 17.69 -5.67 44.70
C GLU A 145 18.56 -5.54 43.45
#